data_AF-A0A0K1P643-F1
#
_entry.id   AF-A0A0K1P643-F1
#
_cell.length_a   1.000
_cell.length_b   1.000
_cell.length_c   1.000
_cell.angle_alpha   90.00
_cell.angle_beta   90.00
_cell.angle_gamma   90.00
#
_symmetry.space_group_name_H-M   'P 1'
#
loop_
_entity.id
_entity.type
_entity.pdbx_description
1 polymer ?
#
loop_
_entity_poly.entity_id
_entity_poly.type
_entity_poly.pdbx_seq_one_letter_code
_entity_poly.pdbx_strand_id
1 'polypeptide(L)'
;MRTKQKYKKIFFISLILTFVLSIFITIIIFIVNSNKSYISSSPEIENKEPDEKDKKDFKSDNLTIGFNTAQNIYILQRNKDNYYFHFNNFKYFFLLEFYKLGPISSNVNFQFSLDDENNTRSINVIYKLDLKDYYWLFKIN
;
A
#
# COMPACT_ATOMS: atom_id res chain seq x y z
N MET A 1 30.10 10.13 57.01
CA MET A 1 29.18 9.25 56.24
C MET A 1 28.10 9.96 55.41
N ARG A 2 28.02 11.31 55.35
CA ARG A 2 26.96 12.02 54.59
C ARG A 2 27.24 12.20 53.08
N THR A 3 28.50 12.19 52.66
CA THR A 3 28.89 12.35 51.25
C THR A 3 28.53 11.15 50.39
N LYS A 4 28.75 9.92 50.88
CA LYS A 4 28.39 8.66 50.19
C LYS A 4 26.90 8.58 49.83
N GLN A 5 26.02 9.14 50.65
CA GLN A 5 24.57 9.17 50.39
C GLN A 5 24.18 10.17 49.28
N LYS A 6 24.86 11.32 49.20
CA LYS A 6 24.64 12.31 48.14
C LYS A 6 25.03 11.76 46.76
N TYR A 7 26.17 11.06 46.67
CA TYR A 7 26.60 10.42 45.42
C TYR A 7 25.63 9.32 44.97
N LYS A 8 25.12 8.49 45.89
CA LYS A 8 24.09 7.49 45.57
C LYS A 8 22.83 8.13 44.99
N LYS A 9 22.38 9.26 45.55
CA LYS A 9 21.20 9.99 45.05
C LYS A 9 21.43 10.57 43.66
N ILE A 10 22.59 11.18 43.41
CA ILE A 10 22.95 11.73 42.09
C ILE A 10 23.05 10.61 41.06
N PHE A 11 23.69 9.49 41.41
CA PHE A 11 23.80 8.30 40.55
C PHE A 11 22.42 7.73 40.19
N PHE A 12 21.50 7.66 41.16
CA PHE A 12 20.16 7.14 40.89
C PHE A 12 19.35 8.09 39.98
N ILE A 13 19.50 9.40 40.17
CA ILE A 13 18.87 10.40 39.29
C ILE A 13 19.44 10.30 37.87
N SER A 14 20.76 10.16 37.72
CA SER A 14 21.36 9.98 36.38
C SER A 14 20.91 8.68 35.72
N LEU A 15 20.77 7.59 36.49
CA LEU A 15 20.28 6.30 36.00
C LEU A 15 18.84 6.39 35.48
N ILE A 16 17.96 7.10 36.20
CA ILE A 16 16.58 7.32 35.74
C ILE A 16 16.59 8.15 34.45
N LEU A 17 17.41 9.20 34.39
CA LEU A 17 17.49 10.08 33.22
C LEU A 17 17.98 9.30 31.98
N THR A 18 19.01 8.47 32.11
CA THR A 18 19.51 7.64 31.00
C THR A 18 18.48 6.59 30.57
N PHE A 19 17.72 6.03 31.50
CA PHE A 19 16.64 5.09 31.18
C PHE A 19 15.52 5.76 30.37
N VAL A 20 15.08 6.95 30.77
CA VAL A 20 14.07 7.73 30.02
C VAL A 20 14.59 8.07 28.62
N LEU A 21 15.82 8.56 28.51
CA LEU A 21 16.47 8.84 27.21
C LEU A 21 16.53 7.60 26.31
N SER A 22 16.84 6.43 26.86
CA SER A 22 16.88 5.17 26.12
C SER A 22 15.51 4.77 25.55
N ILE A 23 14.44 4.96 26.33
CA ILE A 23 13.07 4.73 25.85
C ILE A 23 12.72 5.66 24.69
N PHE A 24 13.05 6.96 24.79
CA PHE A 24 12.80 7.90 23.71
C PHE A 24 13.59 7.55 22.43
N ILE A 25 14.86 7.18 22.55
CA ILE A 25 15.69 6.76 21.41
C ILE A 25 15.12 5.51 20.76
N THR A 26 14.71 4.50 21.55
CA THR A 26 14.11 3.27 21.02
C THR A 26 12.79 3.51 20.33
N ILE A 27 11.94 4.42 20.84
CA ILE A 27 10.71 4.85 20.16
C ILE A 27 11.03 5.53 18.84
N ILE A 28 12.01 6.45 18.79
CA ILE A 28 12.42 7.11 17.54
C ILE A 28 12.94 6.09 16.52
N ILE A 29 13.80 5.16 16.94
CA ILE A 29 14.30 4.09 16.08
C ILE A 29 13.15 3.22 15.56
N PHE A 30 12.19 2.88 16.42
CA PHE A 30 11.03 2.10 16.03
C PHE A 30 10.17 2.85 15.02
N ILE A 31 9.90 4.14 15.22
CA ILE A 31 9.16 5.00 14.28
C ILE A 31 9.90 5.15 12.96
N VAL A 32 11.22 5.35 12.98
CA VAL A 32 12.04 5.46 11.77
C VAL A 32 12.09 4.13 11.01
N ASN A 33 12.19 3.00 11.70
CA ASN A 33 12.23 1.68 11.08
C ASN A 33 10.83 1.15 10.68
N SER A 34 9.76 1.56 11.34
CA SER A 34 8.38 1.22 10.94
C SER A 34 7.86 2.11 9.83
N ASN A 35 8.27 3.40 9.79
CA ASN A 35 8.04 4.30 8.67
C ASN A 35 9.06 4.15 7.54
N LYS A 36 10.09 3.30 7.71
CA LYS A 36 10.61 2.52 6.58
C LYS A 36 9.56 1.48 6.21
N SER A 37 8.37 1.94 5.82
CA SER A 37 7.73 1.35 4.65
C SER A 37 8.85 1.15 3.64
N TYR A 38 8.98 -0.04 3.10
CA TYR A 38 9.80 -0.27 1.93
C TYR A 38 9.39 0.77 0.87
N ILE A 39 10.02 1.95 0.90
CA ILE A 39 10.39 2.65 -0.29
C ILE A 39 11.49 1.74 -0.81
N SER A 40 11.07 0.65 -1.45
CA SER A 40 11.84 0.09 -2.52
C SER A 40 12.14 1.30 -3.37
N SER A 41 13.37 1.81 -3.27
CA SER A 41 13.91 2.65 -4.31
C SER A 41 13.49 1.96 -5.59
N SER A 42 12.64 2.64 -6.38
CA SER A 42 12.41 2.25 -7.77
C SER A 42 13.77 1.80 -8.28
N PRO A 43 13.92 0.56 -8.81
CA PRO A 43 15.23 0.06 -9.20
C PRO A 43 15.88 1.16 -10.01
N GLU A 44 17.09 1.55 -9.60
CA GLU A 44 17.89 2.50 -10.34
C GLU A 44 17.95 1.94 -11.76
N ILE A 45 17.23 2.61 -12.67
CA ILE A 45 17.09 2.16 -14.05
C ILE A 45 18.49 2.33 -14.61
N GLU A 46 19.25 1.24 -14.65
CA GLU A 46 20.44 1.14 -15.49
C GLU A 46 19.99 1.57 -16.88
N ASN A 47 20.44 2.75 -17.28
CA ASN A 47 20.24 3.32 -18.59
C ASN A 47 20.87 2.37 -19.62
N LYS A 48 20.06 1.45 -20.15
CA LYS A 48 20.30 0.81 -21.43
C LYS A 48 19.45 1.53 -22.46
N GLU A 49 20.07 2.47 -23.18
CA GLU A 49 19.54 2.97 -24.44
C GLU A 49 19.96 2.05 -25.60
N PRO A 50 19.27 2.03 -26.76
CA PRO A 50 17.87 2.38 -27.01
C PRO A 50 17.10 1.34 -27.88
N ASP A 51 15.80 1.59 -28.05
CA ASP A 51 14.96 1.21 -29.21
C ASP A 51 14.20 -0.15 -29.19
N GLU A 52 13.39 -0.41 -28.16
CA GLU A 52 12.12 -1.10 -28.40
C GLU A 52 11.04 -0.03 -28.62
N LYS A 53 10.66 0.21 -29.88
CA LYS A 53 9.45 0.95 -30.26
C LYS A 53 8.38 0.75 -29.21
N ASP A 54 7.84 1.83 -28.62
CA ASP A 54 6.74 1.85 -27.65
C ASP A 54 5.72 0.73 -27.94
N LYS A 55 5.97 -0.46 -27.39
CA LYS A 55 5.04 -1.57 -27.52
C LYS A 55 3.90 -1.19 -26.61
N LYS A 56 2.79 -0.77 -27.21
CA LYS A 56 1.57 -0.52 -26.45
C LYS A 56 1.21 -1.81 -25.73
N ASP A 57 1.07 -1.76 -24.41
CA ASP A 57 0.58 -2.89 -23.60
C ASP A 57 -0.94 -3.03 -23.70
N PHE A 58 -1.62 -1.95 -24.12
CA PHE A 58 -3.06 -1.83 -24.22
C PHE A 58 -3.47 -1.22 -25.57
N LYS A 59 -4.67 -1.59 -26.04
CA LYS A 59 -5.30 -0.94 -27.20
C LYS A 59 -5.79 0.47 -26.85
N SER A 60 -6.27 0.67 -25.62
CA SER A 60 -6.70 1.96 -25.10
C SER A 60 -5.51 2.78 -24.60
N ASP A 61 -5.50 4.08 -24.93
CA ASP A 61 -4.54 5.04 -24.37
C ASP A 61 -4.99 5.55 -22.98
N ASN A 62 -6.30 5.54 -22.71
CA ASN A 62 -6.83 5.86 -21.39
C ASN A 62 -7.01 4.56 -20.58
N LEU A 63 -6.20 4.41 -19.54
CA LEU A 63 -6.19 3.24 -18.65
C LEU A 63 -7.04 3.45 -17.38
N THR A 64 -7.88 4.48 -17.35
CA THR A 64 -8.78 4.74 -16.23
C THR A 64 -9.87 3.68 -16.18
N ILE A 65 -10.01 3.02 -15.03
CA ILE A 65 -11.10 2.08 -14.75
C ILE A 65 -12.05 2.76 -13.77
N GLY A 66 -13.33 2.82 -14.14
CA GLY A 66 -14.40 3.34 -13.30
C GLY A 66 -15.59 2.40 -13.33
N PHE A 67 -16.38 2.42 -12.25
CA PHE A 67 -17.58 1.59 -12.12
C PHE A 67 -18.84 2.43 -12.20
N ASN A 68 -19.84 1.95 -12.93
CA ASN A 68 -21.15 2.58 -13.00
C ASN A 68 -21.95 2.32 -11.71
N THR A 69 -23.08 3.03 -11.56
CA THR A 69 -23.93 2.93 -10.37
C THR A 69 -24.41 1.50 -10.07
N ALA A 70 -24.79 0.74 -11.09
CA ALA A 70 -25.25 -0.63 -10.91
C ALA A 70 -24.11 -1.52 -10.38
N GLN A 71 -22.92 -1.45 -10.98
CA GLN A 71 -21.73 -2.16 -10.51
C GLN A 71 -21.39 -1.78 -9.07
N ASN A 72 -21.42 -0.48 -8.74
CA ASN A 72 -21.15 0.00 -7.38
C ASN A 72 -22.13 -0.55 -6.35
N ILE A 73 -23.42 -0.71 -6.68
CA ILE A 73 -24.41 -1.33 -5.78
C ILE A 73 -24.08 -2.80 -5.49
N TYR A 74 -23.55 -3.54 -6.47
CA TYR A 74 -23.14 -4.92 -6.26
C TYR A 74 -21.78 -5.03 -5.54
N ILE A 75 -20.89 -4.07 -5.75
CA ILE A 75 -19.61 -3.98 -5.03
C ILE A 75 -19.84 -3.60 -3.56
N LEU A 76 -20.78 -2.68 -3.32
CA LEU A 76 -21.17 -2.18 -2.00
C LEU A 76 -22.60 -2.62 -1.69
N GLN A 77 -22.75 -3.84 -1.19
CA GLN A 77 -24.08 -4.34 -0.85
C GLN A 77 -24.53 -3.73 0.47
N ARG A 78 -25.69 -3.07 0.45
CA ARG A 78 -26.34 -2.60 1.67
C ARG A 78 -27.06 -3.75 2.36
N ASN A 79 -26.79 -3.94 3.65
CA ASN A 79 -27.57 -4.82 4.52
C ASN A 79 -28.01 -4.03 5.76
N LYS A 80 -29.32 -3.75 5.81
CA LYS A 80 -29.96 -2.85 6.79
C LYS A 80 -29.30 -1.46 6.76
N ASP A 81 -28.52 -1.15 7.79
CA ASP A 81 -27.90 0.16 8.01
C ASP A 81 -26.40 0.19 7.68
N ASN A 82 -25.82 -0.97 7.31
CA ASN A 82 -24.40 -1.09 7.00
C ASN A 82 -24.17 -1.40 5.52
N TYR A 83 -23.06 -0.90 4.98
CA TYR A 83 -22.54 -1.29 3.67
C TYR A 83 -21.45 -2.33 3.86
N TYR A 84 -21.52 -3.39 3.07
CA TYR A 84 -20.53 -4.45 3.04
C TYR A 84 -19.84 -4.43 1.68
N PHE A 85 -18.52 -4.48 1.70
CA PHE A 85 -17.72 -4.56 0.48
C PHE A 85 -17.63 -6.02 0.01
N HIS A 86 -18.04 -6.28 -1.23
CA HIS A 86 -18.00 -7.61 -1.84
C HIS A 86 -16.78 -7.73 -2.76
N PHE A 87 -15.68 -8.23 -2.23
CA PHE A 87 -14.40 -8.32 -2.95
C PHE A 87 -14.47 -9.14 -4.24
N ASN A 88 -15.24 -10.23 -4.27
CA ASN A 88 -15.42 -11.02 -5.48
C ASN A 88 -16.17 -10.27 -6.58
N ASN A 89 -17.18 -9.47 -6.21
CA ASN A 89 -17.90 -8.63 -7.16
C ASN A 89 -16.98 -7.53 -7.70
N PHE A 90 -16.18 -6.91 -6.83
CA PHE A 90 -15.14 -5.97 -7.26
C PHE A 90 -14.18 -6.60 -8.27
N LYS A 91 -13.60 -7.77 -7.98
CA LYS A 91 -12.69 -8.47 -8.91
C LYS A 91 -13.35 -8.72 -10.25
N TYR A 92 -14.58 -9.21 -10.24
CA TYR A 92 -15.34 -9.50 -11.45
C TYR A 92 -15.53 -8.23 -12.32
N PHE A 93 -16.02 -7.14 -11.73
CA PHE A 93 -16.24 -5.89 -12.47
C PHE A 93 -14.93 -5.22 -12.88
N PHE A 94 -13.89 -5.28 -12.04
CA PHE A 94 -12.57 -4.79 -12.41
C PHE A 94 -12.05 -5.51 -13.66
N LEU A 95 -12.14 -6.85 -13.70
CA LEU A 95 -11.71 -7.62 -14.87
C LEU A 95 -12.52 -7.26 -16.11
N LEU A 96 -13.84 -7.09 -15.99
CA LEU A 96 -14.69 -6.66 -17.11
C LEU A 96 -14.26 -5.31 -17.67
N GLU A 97 -14.02 -4.31 -16.82
CA GLU A 97 -13.56 -2.99 -17.26
C GLU A 97 -12.12 -3.04 -17.79
N PHE A 98 -11.25 -3.83 -17.16
CA PHE A 98 -9.87 -4.04 -17.61
C PHE A 98 -9.80 -4.63 -19.03
N TYR A 99 -10.63 -5.63 -19.35
CA TYR A 99 -10.64 -6.21 -20.70
C TYR A 99 -11.09 -5.22 -21.78
N LYS A 100 -11.86 -4.17 -21.42
CA LYS A 100 -12.19 -3.09 -22.35
C LYS A 100 -10.99 -2.21 -22.71
N LEU A 101 -9.97 -2.17 -21.85
CA LEU A 101 -8.69 -1.50 -22.17
C LEU A 101 -7.95 -2.23 -23.30
N GLY A 102 -8.29 -3.50 -23.55
CA GLY A 102 -7.70 -4.33 -24.59
C GLY A 102 -6.24 -4.65 -24.30
N PRO A 103 -5.92 -5.37 -23.21
CA PRO A 103 -4.56 -5.83 -22.94
C PRO A 103 -4.05 -6.68 -24.11
N ILE A 104 -2.80 -6.42 -24.52
CA ILE A 104 -2.17 -7.15 -25.64
C ILE A 104 -1.47 -8.42 -25.14
N SER A 105 -0.93 -8.39 -23.92
CA SER A 105 -0.36 -9.58 -23.28
C SER A 105 -1.44 -10.61 -22.97
N SER A 106 -1.17 -11.86 -23.34
CA SER A 106 -1.98 -13.02 -22.93
C SER A 106 -1.67 -13.47 -21.51
N ASN A 107 -0.54 -13.04 -20.93
CA ASN A 107 -0.17 -13.39 -19.57
C ASN A 107 -0.84 -12.40 -18.61
N VAL A 108 -1.85 -12.90 -17.91
CA VAL A 108 -2.67 -12.09 -17.00
C VAL A 108 -2.28 -12.40 -15.56
N ASN A 109 -1.44 -11.54 -14.96
CA ASN A 109 -1.02 -11.67 -13.57
C ASN A 109 -1.52 -10.46 -12.74
N PHE A 110 -2.52 -10.70 -11.90
CA PHE A 110 -3.06 -9.69 -11.00
C PHE A 110 -2.76 -9.99 -9.55
N GLN A 111 -2.40 -8.94 -8.81
CA GLN A 111 -2.37 -8.94 -7.36
C GLN A 111 -3.40 -7.93 -6.84
N PHE A 112 -4.36 -8.42 -6.07
CA PHE A 112 -5.38 -7.60 -5.41
C PHE A 112 -5.06 -7.53 -3.92
N SER A 113 -5.12 -6.34 -3.34
CA SER A 113 -4.95 -6.14 -1.91
C SER A 113 -5.99 -5.18 -1.35
N LEU A 114 -6.47 -5.51 -0.16
CA LEU A 114 -7.36 -4.67 0.66
C LEU A 114 -6.54 -4.06 1.79
N ASP A 115 -6.94 -2.88 2.25
CA ASP A 115 -6.38 -2.29 3.46
C ASP A 115 -6.88 -2.99 4.74
N ASP A 116 -8.17 -3.33 4.79
CA ASP A 116 -8.81 -4.09 5.86
C ASP A 116 -9.88 -5.01 5.26
N GLU A 117 -9.88 -6.30 5.62
CA GLU A 117 -10.85 -7.29 5.13
C GLU A 117 -12.27 -7.07 5.67
N ASN A 118 -12.40 -6.51 6.88
CA ASN A 118 -13.69 -6.31 7.56
C ASN A 118 -14.25 -4.91 7.32
N ASN A 119 -13.37 -3.92 7.11
CA ASN A 119 -13.76 -2.53 6.89
C ASN A 119 -12.92 -1.89 5.78
N THR A 120 -13.02 -2.46 4.58
CA THR A 120 -12.27 -2.00 3.41
C THR A 120 -12.57 -0.53 3.12
N ARG A 121 -11.53 0.32 3.09
CA ARG A 121 -11.63 1.73 2.64
C ARG A 121 -10.89 1.93 1.33
N SER A 122 -9.95 1.06 1.01
CA SER A 122 -9.17 1.14 -0.20
C SER A 122 -8.79 -0.22 -0.74
N ILE A 123 -8.75 -0.30 -2.07
CA ILE A 123 -8.39 -1.51 -2.81
C ILE A 123 -7.30 -1.12 -3.78
N ASN A 124 -6.20 -1.86 -3.75
CA ASN A 124 -5.11 -1.71 -4.71
C ASN A 124 -5.09 -2.94 -5.64
N VAL A 125 -4.97 -2.67 -6.94
CA VAL A 125 -4.83 -3.69 -7.97
C VAL A 125 -3.53 -3.45 -8.72
N ILE A 126 -2.70 -4.49 -8.77
CA ILE A 126 -1.45 -4.48 -9.52
C ILE A 126 -1.60 -5.48 -10.66
N TYR A 127 -1.39 -5.01 -11.89
CA TYR A 127 -1.22 -5.86 -13.06
C TYR A 127 0.26 -5.92 -13.41
N LYS A 128 0.85 -7.11 -13.34
CA LYS A 128 2.28 -7.32 -13.57
C LYS A 128 2.53 -7.84 -14.97
N LEU A 129 3.37 -7.14 -15.73
CA LEU A 129 3.95 -7.63 -16.98
C LEU A 129 5.45 -7.82 -16.80
N ASP A 130 6.07 -8.51 -17.74
CA ASP A 130 7.51 -8.81 -17.70
C ASP A 130 8.39 -7.55 -17.67
N LEU A 131 7.91 -6.43 -18.23
CA LEU A 131 8.65 -5.17 -18.34
C LEU A 131 8.07 -4.00 -17.54
N LYS A 132 6.78 -4.07 -17.16
CA LYS A 132 6.08 -2.93 -16.56
C LYS A 132 4.89 -3.36 -15.70
N ASP A 133 4.76 -2.70 -14.55
CA ASP A 133 3.62 -2.89 -13.66
C ASP A 133 2.63 -1.72 -13.79
N TYR A 134 1.34 -2.04 -13.72
CA TYR A 134 0.25 -1.07 -13.72
C TYR A 134 -0.51 -1.14 -12.40
N TYR A 135 -0.90 0.03 -11.87
CA TYR A 135 -1.46 0.18 -10.54
C TYR A 135 -2.79 0.95 -10.61
N TRP A 136 -3.81 0.40 -9.95
CA TRP A 136 -5.10 1.08 -9.75
C TRP A 136 -5.45 1.10 -8.27
N LEU A 137 -5.64 2.30 -7.72
CA LEU A 137 -6.05 2.51 -6.34
C LEU A 137 -7.50 3.02 -6.30
N PHE A 138 -8.40 2.22 -5.74
CA PHE A 138 -9.79 2.56 -5.53
C PHE A 138 -10.02 2.94 -4.07
N LYS A 139 -10.80 4.00 -3.85
CA LYS A 139 -11.22 4.43 -2.51
C LYS A 139 -12.73 4.27 -2.37
N ILE A 140 -13.16 3.71 -1.25
CA ILE A 140 -14.57 3.61 -0.86
C ILE A 140 -14.82 4.78 0.09
N ASN A 141 -15.66 5.73 -0.34
CA ASN A 141 -16.08 6.88 0.46
C ASN A 141 -17.41 6.61 1.15
#